data_AF-A0A933END3-F1
#
_entry.id   AF-A0A933END3-F1
#
_cell.length_a   1.000
_cell.length_b   1.000
_cell.length_c   1.000
_cell.angle_alpha   90.00
_cell.angle_beta   90.00
_cell.angle_gamma   90.00
#
_symmetry.space_group_name_H-M   'P 1'
#
loop_
_entity.id
_entity.type
_entity.pdbx_description
1 polymer ?
#
loop_
_entity_poly.entity_id
_entity_poly.type
_entity_poly.pdbx_seq_one_letter_code
_entity_poly.pdbx_strand_id
1 'polypeptide(L)'
;PEVPEWGQPEVPRRPRGVVEKCSLCFHRIDRGLAAGQTPGVDPDATPACVVACPVGARKFGDLNDPESEVSKLLANNPSYRLREDLGTGPRVYYLPAREGASA
;
A
#
# COMPACT_ATOMS: atom_id res chain seq x y z
N PRO A 1 20.78 -16.76 4.69
CA PRO A 1 19.94 -16.22 3.59
C PRO A 1 20.83 -15.56 2.55
N GLU A 2 20.74 -16.03 1.30
CA GLU A 2 21.52 -15.51 0.19
C GLU A 2 21.19 -14.02 -0.02
N VAL A 3 22.22 -13.22 -0.22
CA VAL A 3 22.13 -11.77 -0.37
C VAL A 3 22.33 -11.47 -1.85
N PRO A 4 21.33 -10.93 -2.56
CA PRO A 4 21.56 -10.45 -3.91
C PRO A 4 22.67 -9.40 -3.91
N GLU A 5 23.65 -9.52 -4.81
CA GLU A 5 24.72 -8.53 -5.00
C GLU A 5 24.23 -7.27 -5.71
N TRP A 6 23.03 -7.31 -6.28
CA TRP A 6 22.41 -6.22 -7.00
C TRP A 6 21.37 -5.49 -6.14
N GLY A 7 21.27 -4.18 -6.35
CA GLY A 7 20.33 -3.29 -5.65
C GLY A 7 20.86 -2.78 -4.30
N GLN A 8 20.37 -1.60 -3.89
CA GLN A 8 20.67 -1.02 -2.59
C GLN A 8 19.43 -1.15 -1.69
N PRO A 9 19.55 -1.73 -0.49
CA PRO A 9 18.40 -1.87 0.40
C PRO A 9 18.01 -0.51 0.99
N GLU A 10 16.75 -0.12 0.85
CA GLU A 10 16.21 1.10 1.46
C GLU A 10 16.01 0.96 2.99
N VAL A 11 15.96 -0.27 3.50
CA VAL A 11 15.78 -0.59 4.91
C VAL A 11 16.86 -1.58 5.36
N PRO A 12 17.35 -1.48 6.62
CA PRO A 12 18.34 -2.40 7.14
C PRO A 12 17.80 -3.83 7.21
N ARG A 13 18.69 -4.80 7.02
CA ARG A 13 18.38 -6.22 7.17
C ARG A 13 18.21 -6.56 8.65
N ARG A 14 17.26 -7.44 8.96
CA ARG A 14 16.95 -7.83 10.34
C ARG A 14 17.77 -9.05 10.73
N PRO A 15 18.23 -9.14 11.99
CA PRO A 15 18.94 -10.32 12.47
C PRO A 15 17.98 -11.51 12.59
N ARG A 16 18.55 -12.70 12.69
CA ARG A 16 17.78 -13.94 12.86
C ARG A 16 16.93 -13.88 14.14
N GLY A 17 15.69 -14.33 14.06
CA GLY A 17 14.76 -14.38 15.21
C GLY A 17 13.86 -13.16 15.37
N VAL A 18 13.97 -12.16 14.49
CA VAL A 18 13.08 -10.98 14.47
C VAL A 18 11.92 -11.21 13.50
N VAL A 19 10.71 -10.88 13.95
CA VAL A 19 9.50 -10.93 13.12
C VAL A 19 9.45 -9.72 12.19
N GLU A 20 9.07 -9.96 10.94
CA GLU A 20 8.81 -8.92 9.95
C GLU A 20 7.36 -9.00 9.46
N LYS A 21 6.84 -7.86 8.99
CA LYS A 21 5.53 -7.77 8.34
C LYS A 21 5.52 -6.61 7.35
N CYS A 22 4.48 -6.56 6.52
CA CYS A 22 4.19 -5.34 5.78
C CYS A 22 4.02 -4.16 6.74
N SER A 23 4.77 -3.10 6.48
CA SER A 23 4.75 -1.86 7.24
C SER A 23 4.23 -0.70 6.39
N LEU A 24 3.54 -1.00 5.28
CA LEU A 24 3.10 -0.03 4.27
C LEU A 24 4.23 0.90 3.81
N CYS A 25 5.47 0.42 3.76
CA CYS A 25 6.64 1.22 3.41
C CYS A 25 6.78 2.53 4.20
N PHE A 26 6.52 2.53 5.52
CA PHE A 26 6.63 3.74 6.35
C PHE A 26 7.91 4.56 6.11
N HIS A 27 9.05 3.90 5.86
CA HIS A 27 10.33 4.55 5.55
C HIS A 27 10.31 5.44 4.30
N ARG A 28 9.47 5.12 3.31
CA ARG A 28 9.21 5.96 2.12
C ARG A 28 8.23 7.06 2.44
N ILE A 29 7.13 6.72 3.12
CA ILE A 29 6.05 7.65 3.46
C ILE A 29 6.59 8.79 4.33
N ASP A 30 7.25 8.47 5.45
CA ASP A 30 7.74 9.48 6.40
C ASP A 30 8.77 10.41 5.74
N ARG A 31 9.65 9.85 4.90
CA ARG A 31 10.64 10.62 4.14
C ARG A 31 9.98 11.53 3.11
N GLY A 32 9.01 11.00 2.37
CA GLY A 32 8.28 11.76 1.36
C GLY A 32 7.48 12.90 1.97
N LEU A 33 6.75 12.64 3.06
CA LEU A 33 6.02 13.67 3.80
C LEU A 33 6.96 14.77 4.31
N ALA A 34 8.13 14.41 4.84
CA ALA A 34 9.14 15.40 5.26
C ALA A 34 9.69 16.24 4.08
N ALA A 35 9.65 15.70 2.86
CA ALA A 35 10.02 16.39 1.63
C ALA A 35 8.83 17.14 0.97
N GLY A 36 7.65 17.17 1.60
CA GLY A 36 6.45 17.80 1.06
C GLY A 36 5.75 17.01 -0.05
N GLN A 37 6.10 15.73 -0.22
CA GLN A 37 5.48 14.82 -1.17
C GLN A 37 4.19 14.21 -0.60
N THR A 38 3.30 13.77 -1.50
CA THR A 38 2.00 13.20 -1.19
C THR A 38 1.98 11.69 -1.46
N PRO A 39 1.87 10.82 -0.43
CA PRO A 39 1.75 9.38 -0.62
C PRO A 39 0.53 8.99 -1.46
N GLY A 40 0.73 8.12 -2.45
CA GLY A 40 -0.31 7.75 -3.43
C GLY A 40 -0.27 8.58 -4.71
N VAL A 41 0.40 9.74 -4.69
CA VAL A 41 0.60 10.60 -5.87
C VAL A 41 2.07 10.57 -6.28
N ASP A 42 2.97 10.90 -5.36
CA ASP A 42 4.41 10.94 -5.60
C ASP A 42 5.03 9.53 -5.46
N PRO A 43 5.73 9.00 -6.48
CA PRO A 43 6.27 7.64 -6.46
C PRO A 43 7.24 7.38 -5.29
N ASP A 44 8.07 8.37 -4.93
CA ASP A 44 9.07 8.23 -3.87
C ASP A 44 8.45 8.16 -2.46
N ALA A 45 7.27 8.75 -2.28
CA ALA A 45 6.48 8.71 -1.05
C ALA A 45 5.50 7.52 -1.02
N THR A 46 5.42 6.73 -2.09
CA THR A 46 4.40 5.70 -2.28
C THR A 46 4.96 4.30 -2.05
N PRO A 47 4.18 3.36 -1.47
CA PRO A 47 4.65 2.00 -1.23
C PRO A 47 5.16 1.29 -2.48
N ALA A 48 6.26 0.54 -2.34
CA ALA A 48 6.91 -0.13 -3.46
C ALA A 48 5.98 -1.07 -4.23
N CYS A 49 5.07 -1.77 -3.53
CA CYS A 49 4.13 -2.70 -4.16
C CYS A 49 3.02 -2.01 -4.97
N VAL A 50 2.78 -0.71 -4.76
CA VAL A 50 1.85 0.12 -5.52
C VAL A 50 2.55 0.64 -6.77
N VAL A 51 3.74 1.24 -6.59
CA VAL A 51 4.56 1.76 -7.70
C VAL A 51 4.95 0.66 -8.69
N ALA A 52 5.31 -0.53 -8.20
CA ALA A 52 5.73 -1.64 -9.04
C ALA A 52 4.58 -2.33 -9.79
N CYS A 53 3.31 -2.02 -9.51
CA CYS A 53 2.19 -2.75 -10.07
C CYS A 53 1.91 -2.29 -11.52
N PRO A 54 2.13 -3.15 -12.54
CA PRO A 54 1.98 -2.73 -13.94
C PRO A 54 0.52 -2.50 -14.34
N VAL A 55 -0.41 -3.20 -13.69
CA VAL A 55 -1.85 -3.15 -13.98
C VAL A 55 -2.60 -2.17 -13.08
N GLY A 56 -1.92 -1.50 -12.14
CA GLY A 56 -2.55 -0.53 -11.23
C GLY A 56 -3.56 -1.14 -10.25
N ALA A 57 -3.42 -2.42 -9.89
CA ALA A 57 -4.36 -3.12 -9.01
C ALA A 57 -4.34 -2.62 -7.56
N ARG A 58 -3.23 -2.04 -7.10
CA ARG A 58 -3.09 -1.51 -5.74
C ARG A 58 -3.08 0.00 -5.78
N LYS A 59 -3.87 0.61 -4.90
CA LYS A 59 -3.99 2.06 -4.72
C LYS A 59 -3.71 2.41 -3.27
N PHE A 60 -3.12 3.57 -3.04
CA PHE A 60 -2.69 4.03 -1.72
C PHE A 60 -2.94 5.53 -1.57
N GLY A 61 -3.14 6.00 -0.35
CA GLY A 61 -3.48 7.38 -0.04
C GLY A 61 -4.13 7.52 1.33
N ASP A 62 -4.45 8.75 1.71
CA ASP A 62 -5.06 9.08 2.99
C ASP A 62 -6.59 8.86 2.96
N LEU A 63 -7.09 8.07 3.91
CA LEU A 63 -8.53 7.81 4.06
C LEU A 63 -9.29 9.00 4.71
N ASN A 64 -8.59 9.93 5.33
CA ASN A 64 -9.19 11.13 5.92
C ASN A 64 -9.32 12.26 4.89
N ASP A 65 -8.57 12.20 3.79
CA ASP A 65 -8.68 13.14 2.68
C ASP A 65 -9.74 12.63 1.69
N PRO A 66 -10.89 13.32 1.55
CA PRO A 66 -11.92 12.92 0.59
C PRO A 66 -11.46 13.04 -0.86
N GLU A 67 -10.42 13.85 -1.13
CA GLU A 67 -9.88 14.04 -2.47
C GLU A 67 -8.87 12.98 -2.88
N SER A 68 -8.43 12.12 -1.95
CA SER A 68 -7.49 11.05 -2.24
C SER A 68 -8.09 10.00 -3.19
N GLU A 69 -7.25 9.36 -4.00
CA GLU A 69 -7.68 8.32 -4.94
C GLU A 69 -8.40 7.18 -4.22
N VAL A 70 -7.93 6.80 -3.02
CA VAL A 70 -8.52 5.70 -2.24
C VAL A 70 -9.89 6.08 -1.70
N SER A 71 -10.04 7.28 -1.15
CA SER A 71 -11.34 7.78 -0.67
C SER A 71 -12.37 7.83 -1.79
N LYS A 72 -11.97 8.32 -2.97
CA LYS A 72 -12.82 8.33 -4.17
C LYS A 72 -13.17 6.91 -4.64
N LEU A 73 -12.23 5.97 -4.61
CA LEU A 73 -12.52 4.58 -5.00
C LEU A 73 -13.52 3.91 -4.05
N LEU A 74 -13.37 4.13 -2.73
CA LEU A 74 -14.28 3.56 -1.74
C LEU A 74 -15.67 4.20 -1.77
N ALA A 75 -15.77 5.49 -2.09
CA ALA A 75 -17.05 6.17 -2.23
C ALA A 75 -17.84 5.72 -3.47
N ASN A 76 -17.14 5.39 -4.56
CA ASN A 76 -17.75 5.12 -5.87
C ASN A 76 -17.87 3.63 -6.23
N ASN A 77 -17.33 2.72 -5.41
CA ASN A 77 -17.34 1.29 -5.72
C ASN A 77 -17.74 0.48 -4.48
N PRO A 78 -18.42 -0.68 -4.66
CA PRO A 78 -18.58 -1.62 -3.56
C PRO A 78 -17.19 -2.05 -3.07
N SER A 79 -17.03 -2.11 -1.75
CA SER A 79 -15.78 -2.55 -1.13
C SER A 79 -16.07 -3.40 0.09
N TYR A 80 -15.12 -4.23 0.47
CA TYR A 80 -15.17 -5.01 1.68
C TYR A 80 -13.79 -5.11 2.32
N ARG A 81 -13.76 -5.43 3.62
CA ARG A 81 -12.52 -5.79 4.32
C ARG A 81 -12.55 -7.26 4.67
N LEU A 82 -11.36 -7.85 4.80
CA LEU A 82 -11.28 -9.24 5.21
C LEU A 82 -11.61 -9.37 6.70
N ARG A 83 -12.41 -10.39 7.03
CA ARG A 83 -12.74 -10.77 8.40
C ARG A 83 -13.35 -9.64 9.24
N GLU A 84 -14.34 -8.95 8.68
CA GLU A 84 -15.07 -7.89 9.43
C GLU A 84 -15.79 -8.44 10.67
N ASP A 85 -16.11 -9.74 10.69
CA ASP A 85 -16.68 -10.45 11.84
C ASP A 85 -15.82 -10.34 13.12
N LEU A 86 -14.51 -10.12 12.96
CA LEU A 86 -13.58 -10.02 14.09
C LEU A 86 -13.43 -8.59 14.64
N GLY A 87 -14.04 -7.58 14.01
CA GLY A 87 -14.00 -6.20 14.50
C GLY A 87 -12.60 -5.54 14.50
N THR A 88 -11.62 -6.10 13.78
CA THR A 88 -10.21 -5.63 13.82
C THR A 88 -9.95 -4.33 13.04
N GLY A 89 -10.97 -3.80 12.35
CA GLY A 89 -10.89 -2.58 11.55
C GLY A 89 -9.69 -2.48 10.58
N PRO A 90 -9.44 -3.46 9.68
CA PRO A 90 -8.31 -3.39 8.76
C PRO A 90 -8.33 -2.13 7.89
N ARG A 91 -7.14 -1.65 7.49
CA ARG A 91 -6.96 -0.47 6.62
C ARG A 91 -6.68 -0.83 5.15
N VAL A 92 -6.84 -2.10 4.80
CA VAL A 92 -6.77 -2.58 3.41
C VAL A 92 -8.18 -2.97 2.99
N TYR A 93 -8.65 -2.38 1.91
CA TYR A 93 -9.98 -2.57 1.35
C TYR A 93 -9.85 -3.29 0.01
N TYR A 94 -10.78 -4.19 -0.26
CA TYR A 94 -10.83 -4.97 -1.48
C TYR A 94 -12.02 -4.51 -2.31
N LEU A 95 -11.79 -4.29 -3.59
CA LEU A 95 -12.85 -4.05 -4.57
C LEU A 95 -13.16 -5.40 -5.25
N PRO A 96 -14.42 -5.83 -5.30
CA PRO A 96 -14.80 -7.05 -6.01
C PRO A 96 -14.55 -6.87 -7.51
N ALA A 97 -14.36 -7.99 -8.21
CA ALA A 97 -14.33 -7.97 -9.67
C ALA A 97 -15.64 -7.38 -10.20
N ARG A 98 -15.56 -6.52 -11.22
CA ARG A 98 -16.75 -6.04 -11.92
C ARG A 98 -17.45 -7.23 -12.57
N GLU A 99 -18.77 -7.33 -12.42
CA GLU A 99 -19.55 -8.32 -13.16
C GLU A 99 -19.28 -8.17 -14.67
N GLY A 100 -18.91 -9.27 -15.32
CA GLY A 100 -18.52 -9.29 -16.74
C GLY A 100 -17.03 -9.10 -17.03
N ALA A 101 -16.18 -8.88 -16.02
CA ALA A 101 -14.72 -8.95 -16.20
C ALA A 101 -14.26 -10.42 -16.26
N SER A 102 -14.55 -11.10 -17.37
CA SER A 102 -13.93 -12.39 -17.67
C SER A 102 -12.44 -12.20 -17.91
N ALA A 103 -11.63 -13.10 -17.35
CA ALA A 103 -10.21 -13.26 -17.66
C ALA A 103 -9.97 -13.51 -19.15
#